data_AF-A0AAD0BNB3-F1
#
_entry.id   AF-A0AAD0BNB3-F1
#
_cell.length_a   1.000
_cell.length_b   1.000
_cell.length_c   1.000
_cell.angle_alpha   90.00
_cell.angle_beta   90.00
_cell.angle_gamma   90.00
#
_symmetry.space_group_name_H-M   'P 1'
#
loop_
_entity.id
_entity.type
_entity.pdbx_description
1 polymer ?
#
loop_
_entity_poly.entity_id
_entity_poly.type
_entity_poly.pdbx_seq_one_letter_code
_entity_poly.pdbx_strand_id
1 'polypeptide(L)'
;MAHPRAPMERLIRANADEINRLQQAIHESASARWRGPEERERHAAACAEFHQHYERLAFPGGYANALKRLAEHDPDTLDVALTFLEVRPYFFRSGYMWKTLLKRVQRVPMGIKQRARLQKILDAYAAYRATRDG
;
A
#
# COMPACT_ATOMS: atom_id res chain seq x y z
N MET A 1 18.79 5.62 -7.05
CA MET A 1 19.55 4.51 -6.44
C MET A 1 18.57 3.37 -6.26
N ALA A 2 18.77 2.23 -6.94
CA ALA A 2 17.87 1.09 -6.81
C ALA A 2 17.80 0.63 -5.34
N HIS A 3 16.59 0.59 -4.78
CA HIS A 3 16.41 0.19 -3.38
C HIS A 3 16.62 -1.32 -3.21
N PRO A 4 17.44 -1.76 -2.23
CA PRO A 4 17.54 -3.18 -1.93
C PRO A 4 16.17 -3.75 -1.54
N ARG A 5 15.76 -4.85 -2.21
CA ARG A 5 14.40 -5.42 -2.10
C ARG A 5 13.99 -5.75 -0.66
N ALA A 6 14.88 -6.37 0.12
CA ALA A 6 14.55 -6.85 1.47
C ALA A 6 14.27 -5.71 2.48
N PRO A 7 15.08 -4.64 2.56
CA PRO A 7 14.71 -3.43 3.32
C PRO A 7 13.38 -2.81 2.89
N MET A 8 13.12 -2.72 1.58
CA MET A 8 11.87 -2.14 1.07
C MET A 8 10.66 -3.00 1.42
N GLU A 9 10.77 -4.33 1.31
CA GLU A 9 9.74 -5.26 1.73
C GLU A 9 9.41 -5.11 3.23
N ARG A 10 10.43 -5.02 4.10
CA ARG A 10 10.23 -4.80 5.54
C ARG A 10 9.53 -3.47 5.82
N LEU A 11 9.92 -2.40 5.12
CA LEU A 11 9.29 -1.09 5.27
C LEU A 11 7.80 -1.13 4.88
N ILE A 12 7.47 -1.76 3.74
CA ILE A 12 6.08 -1.86 3.28
C ILE A 12 5.22 -2.65 4.27
N ARG A 13 5.75 -3.73 4.86
CA ARG A 13 5.05 -4.50 5.91
C ARG A 13 4.85 -3.67 7.17
N ALA A 14 5.90 -3.04 7.68
CA ALA A 14 5.81 -2.20 8.87
C ALA A 14 4.82 -1.03 8.70
N ASN A 15 4.80 -0.41 7.52
CA ASN A 15 3.83 0.64 7.22
C ASN A 15 2.39 0.11 7.20
N ALA A 16 2.17 -1.08 6.66
CA ALA A 16 0.85 -1.71 6.64
C ALA A 16 0.35 -2.00 8.07
N ASP A 17 1.23 -2.54 8.92
CA ASP A 17 0.94 -2.82 10.33
C ASP A 17 0.58 -1.53 11.08
N GLU A 18 1.30 -0.44 10.81
CA GLU A 18 1.02 0.86 11.42
C GLU A 18 -0.32 1.46 10.96
N ILE A 19 -0.66 1.35 9.66
CA ILE A 19 -1.99 1.77 9.17
C ILE A 19 -3.09 0.95 9.85
N ASN A 20 -2.89 -0.36 10.02
CA ASN A 20 -3.85 -1.23 10.68
C ASN A 20 -4.00 -0.87 12.17
N ARG A 21 -2.92 -0.52 12.87
CA ARG A 21 -2.96 -0.01 14.26
C ARG A 21 -3.79 1.27 14.36
N LEU A 22 -3.55 2.23 13.48
CA LEU A 22 -4.31 3.49 13.45
C LEU A 22 -5.79 3.26 13.12
N GLN A 23 -6.06 2.36 12.17
CA GLN A 23 -7.43 1.98 11.82
C GLN A 23 -8.15 1.30 13.01
N GLN A 24 -7.45 0.44 13.75
CA GLN A 24 -7.98 -0.22 14.94
C GLN A 24 -8.36 0.80 16.03
N ALA A 25 -7.52 1.82 16.27
CA ALA A 25 -7.84 2.89 17.23
C ALA A 25 -9.10 3.68 16.84
N ILE A 26 -9.33 3.90 15.54
CA ILE A 26 -10.60 4.48 15.04
C ILE A 26 -11.77 3.56 15.34
N HIS A 27 -11.64 2.25 15.06
CA HIS A 27 -12.72 1.28 15.29
C HIS A 27 -13.09 1.16 16.77
N GLU A 28 -12.11 1.15 17.67
CA GLU A 28 -12.33 1.07 19.12
C GLU A 28 -13.05 2.30 19.66
N SER A 29 -12.61 3.50 19.25
CA SER A 29 -13.22 4.77 19.67
C SER A 29 -14.58 5.04 19.02
N ALA A 30 -14.90 4.39 17.89
CA ALA A 30 -16.11 4.66 17.11
C ALA A 30 -17.41 4.39 17.88
N SER A 31 -17.44 3.36 18.74
CA SER A 31 -18.63 3.02 19.53
C SER A 31 -18.82 3.95 20.73
N ALA A 32 -17.72 4.41 21.33
CA ALA A 32 -17.72 5.26 22.52
C ALA A 32 -18.01 6.74 22.21
N ARG A 33 -17.81 7.18 20.96
CA ARG A 33 -17.94 8.60 20.56
C ARG A 33 -19.28 9.28 20.92
N TRP A 34 -20.34 8.49 21.12
CA TRP A 34 -21.67 8.99 21.47
C TRP A 34 -21.89 9.15 22.98
N ARG A 35 -20.96 8.68 23.82
CA ARG A 35 -21.09 8.68 25.28
C ARG A 35 -20.86 10.05 25.92
N GLY A 36 -20.19 10.96 25.22
CA GLY A 36 -19.90 12.30 25.72
C GLY A 36 -18.93 13.09 24.85
N PRO A 37 -18.71 14.38 25.16
CA PRO A 37 -17.84 15.25 24.38
C PRO A 37 -16.37 14.78 24.34
N GLU A 38 -15.86 14.24 25.44
CA GLU A 38 -14.49 13.72 25.54
C GLU A 38 -14.27 12.51 24.61
N GLU A 39 -15.18 11.54 24.61
CA GLU A 39 -15.08 10.38 23.72
C GLU A 39 -15.24 10.76 22.24
N ARG A 40 -16.04 11.79 21.94
CA ARG A 40 -16.14 12.35 20.60
C ARG A 40 -14.81 12.96 20.16
N GLU A 41 -14.15 13.69 21.05
CA GLU A 41 -12.83 14.30 20.78
C GLU A 41 -11.75 13.23 20.59
N ARG A 42 -11.72 12.19 21.43
CA ARG A 42 -10.82 11.04 21.26
C ARG A 42 -10.99 10.36 19.90
N HIS A 43 -12.22 10.14 19.47
CA HIS A 43 -12.50 9.57 18.14
C HIS A 43 -12.07 10.51 17.00
N ALA A 44 -12.29 11.81 17.15
CA ALA A 44 -11.86 12.81 16.18
C ALA A 44 -10.33 12.88 16.07
N ALA A 45 -9.61 12.81 17.20
CA ALA A 45 -8.15 12.76 17.25
C ALA A 45 -7.60 11.51 16.56
N ALA A 46 -8.18 10.32 16.81
CA ALA A 46 -7.79 9.09 16.11
C ALA A 46 -8.01 9.18 14.60
N CYS A 47 -9.14 9.78 14.17
CA CYS A 47 -9.39 10.05 12.75
C CYS A 47 -8.34 11.02 12.17
N ALA A 48 -7.97 12.08 12.89
CA ALA A 48 -7.00 13.07 12.41
C ALA A 48 -5.60 12.45 12.26
N GLU A 49 -5.15 11.67 13.27
CA GLU A 49 -3.86 10.97 13.25
C GLU A 49 -3.78 9.99 12.06
N PHE A 50 -4.83 9.20 11.83
CA PHE A 50 -4.90 8.31 10.67
C PHE A 50 -4.74 9.08 9.35
N HIS A 51 -5.52 10.15 9.13
CA HIS A 51 -5.44 10.91 7.88
C HIS A 51 -4.08 11.57 7.67
N GLN A 52 -3.47 12.08 8.74
CA GLN A 52 -2.15 12.70 8.71
C GLN A 52 -1.05 11.73 8.30
N HIS A 53 -1.10 10.48 8.77
CA HIS A 53 -0.07 9.48 8.49
C HIS A 53 -0.35 8.62 7.27
N TYR A 54 -1.63 8.46 6.89
CA TYR A 54 -2.03 7.51 5.85
C TYR A 54 -1.30 7.73 4.53
N GLU A 55 -1.20 8.97 4.02
CA GLU A 55 -0.56 9.22 2.73
C GLU A 55 0.91 8.81 2.71
N ARG A 56 1.63 9.10 3.80
CA ARG A 56 3.05 8.78 3.98
C ARG A 56 3.28 7.27 4.14
N LEU A 57 2.39 6.58 4.83
CA LEU A 57 2.53 5.15 5.13
C LEU A 57 2.06 4.27 3.97
N ALA A 58 0.98 4.66 3.27
CA ALA A 58 0.30 3.80 2.30
C ALA A 58 1.21 3.39 1.12
N PHE A 59 2.19 4.21 0.76
CA PHE A 59 3.22 3.84 -0.20
C PHE A 59 4.55 4.54 0.13
N PRO A 60 5.70 3.84 0.13
CA PRO A 60 7.00 4.47 0.37
C PRO A 60 7.29 5.60 -0.62
N GLY A 61 7.48 6.83 -0.13
CA GLY A 61 7.67 8.01 -0.99
C GLY A 61 6.38 8.69 -1.46
N GLY A 62 5.22 8.29 -0.92
CA GLY A 62 3.91 8.89 -1.17
C GLY A 62 3.22 8.32 -2.41
N TYR A 63 1.95 7.94 -2.26
CA TYR A 63 1.22 7.25 -3.33
C TYR A 63 0.97 8.14 -4.56
N ALA A 64 0.55 9.39 -4.36
CA ALA A 64 0.30 10.31 -5.46
C ALA A 64 1.58 10.60 -6.27
N ASN A 65 2.69 10.83 -5.56
CA ASN A 65 4.00 11.03 -6.17
C ASN A 65 4.47 9.78 -6.93
N ALA A 66 4.29 8.57 -6.37
CA ALA A 66 4.62 7.33 -7.06
C ALA A 66 3.88 7.16 -8.39
N LEU A 67 2.58 7.49 -8.45
CA LEU A 67 1.80 7.43 -9.69
C LEU A 67 2.34 8.40 -10.76
N LYS A 68 2.77 9.59 -10.35
CA LYS A 68 3.41 10.57 -11.24
C LYS A 68 4.75 10.03 -11.76
N ARG A 69 5.63 9.57 -10.86
CA ARG A 69 6.97 9.05 -11.19
C ARG A 69 6.91 7.82 -12.10
N LEU A 70 5.93 6.93 -11.90
CA LEU A 70 5.70 5.79 -12.81
C LEU A 70 5.31 6.25 -14.22
N ALA A 71 4.52 7.32 -14.34
CA ALA A 71 4.18 7.89 -15.65
C ALA A 71 5.40 8.54 -16.34
N GLU A 72 6.37 9.01 -15.55
CA GLU A 72 7.67 9.52 -16.02
C GLU A 72 8.70 8.41 -16.26
N HIS A 73 8.31 7.14 -16.11
CA HIS A 73 9.17 5.94 -16.25
C HIS A 73 10.37 5.91 -15.29
N ASP A 74 10.21 6.47 -14.09
CA ASP A 74 11.26 6.47 -13.08
C ASP A 74 11.61 5.03 -12.63
N PRO A 75 12.86 4.56 -12.83
CA PRO A 75 13.24 3.19 -12.54
C PRO A 75 13.26 2.86 -11.05
N ASP A 76 13.58 3.83 -10.19
CA ASP A 76 13.60 3.63 -8.74
C ASP A 76 12.17 3.40 -8.22
N THR A 77 11.20 4.21 -8.66
CA THR A 77 9.78 4.06 -8.30
C THR A 77 9.20 2.76 -8.85
N LEU A 78 9.60 2.34 -10.06
CA LEU A 78 9.20 1.05 -10.63
C LEU A 78 9.62 -0.11 -9.71
N ASP A 79 10.84 -0.11 -9.19
CA ASP A 79 11.30 -1.18 -8.29
C ASP A 79 10.56 -1.20 -6.95
N VAL A 80 10.21 -0.02 -6.41
CA VAL A 80 9.36 0.08 -5.21
C VAL A 80 7.95 -0.43 -5.50
N ALA A 81 7.36 -0.04 -6.63
CA ALA A 81 6.02 -0.48 -7.03
C ALA A 81 5.96 -1.99 -7.25
N LEU A 82 6.97 -2.58 -7.89
CA LEU A 82 7.09 -4.04 -8.02
C LEU A 82 7.19 -4.71 -6.65
N THR A 83 7.98 -4.14 -5.72
CA THR A 83 8.09 -4.68 -4.36
C THR A 83 6.76 -4.60 -3.61
N PHE A 84 6.01 -3.51 -3.75
CA PHE A 84 4.66 -3.38 -3.18
C PHE A 84 3.70 -4.43 -3.73
N LEU A 85 3.75 -4.67 -5.05
CA LEU A 85 2.92 -5.67 -5.71
C LEU A 85 3.27 -7.11 -5.27
N GLU A 86 4.56 -7.40 -5.06
CA GLU A 86 5.08 -8.67 -4.54
C GLU A 86 4.64 -8.91 -3.09
N VAL A 87 4.78 -7.91 -2.22
CA VAL A 87 4.44 -8.01 -0.79
C VAL A 87 2.93 -8.11 -0.59
N ARG A 88 2.15 -7.41 -1.42
CA ARG A 88 0.68 -7.33 -1.36
C ARG A 88 0.19 -7.02 0.06
N PRO A 89 0.55 -5.85 0.62
CA PRO A 89 0.19 -5.49 1.99
C PRO A 89 -1.34 -5.40 2.16
N TYR A 90 -1.84 -5.80 3.33
CA TYR A 90 -3.26 -5.76 3.68
C TYR A 90 -3.54 -4.62 4.66
N PHE A 91 -4.14 -3.55 4.15
CA PHE A 91 -4.64 -2.41 4.93
C PHE A 91 -5.76 -1.69 4.14
N PHE A 92 -6.40 -0.69 4.74
CA PHE A 92 -7.48 0.08 4.10
C PHE A 92 -7.09 0.57 2.69
N ARG A 93 -7.91 0.24 1.68
CA ARG A 93 -7.71 0.56 0.24
C ARG A 93 -6.48 -0.05 -0.44
N SER A 94 -5.66 -0.87 0.23
CA SER A 94 -4.44 -1.45 -0.37
C SER A 94 -4.74 -2.28 -1.63
N GLY A 95 -5.89 -2.95 -1.70
CA GLY A 95 -6.31 -3.70 -2.89
C GLY A 95 -6.62 -2.82 -4.11
N TYR A 96 -7.18 -1.63 -3.91
CA TYR A 96 -7.40 -0.66 -5.00
C TYR A 96 -6.06 -0.08 -5.48
N MET A 97 -5.16 0.21 -4.54
CA MET A 97 -3.80 0.65 -4.84
C MET A 97 -3.06 -0.41 -5.65
N TRP A 98 -3.11 -1.68 -5.23
CA TRP A 98 -2.48 -2.79 -5.92
C TRP A 98 -2.95 -2.90 -7.38
N LYS A 99 -4.27 -2.88 -7.63
CA LYS A 99 -4.83 -2.92 -8.99
C LYS A 99 -4.39 -1.73 -9.85
N THR A 100 -4.29 -0.55 -9.24
CA THR A 100 -3.90 0.68 -9.94
C THR A 100 -2.42 0.64 -10.29
N LEU A 101 -1.56 0.28 -9.35
CA LEU A 101 -0.11 0.14 -9.54
C LEU A 101 0.19 -0.93 -10.59
N LEU A 102 -0.48 -2.09 -10.57
CA LEU A 102 -0.28 -3.13 -11.57
C LEU A 102 -0.51 -2.60 -12.99
N LYS A 103 -1.63 -1.91 -13.21
CA LYS A 103 -1.95 -1.31 -14.52
C LYS A 103 -0.93 -0.28 -14.98
N ARG A 104 -0.34 0.47 -14.04
CA ARG A 104 0.67 1.49 -14.35
C ARG A 104 2.02 0.87 -14.66
N VAL A 105 2.48 -0.06 -13.84
CA VAL A 105 3.75 -0.78 -14.02
C VAL A 105 3.79 -1.50 -15.37
N GLN A 106 2.68 -2.10 -15.82
CA GLN A 106 2.58 -2.76 -17.13
C GLN A 106 2.82 -1.82 -18.33
N ARG A 107 2.70 -0.51 -18.16
CA ARG A 107 2.94 0.49 -19.21
C ARG A 107 4.36 1.04 -19.22
N VAL A 108 5.14 0.77 -18.18
CA VAL A 108 6.51 1.27 -18.06
C VAL A 108 7.46 0.36 -18.86
N PRO A 109 8.35 0.92 -19.69
CA PRO A 109 9.43 0.14 -20.31
C PRO A 109 10.30 -0.51 -19.23
N MET A 110 10.36 -1.84 -19.22
CA MET A 110 11.09 -2.62 -18.21
C MET A 110 12.33 -3.30 -18.80
N GLY A 111 13.29 -3.62 -17.95
CA GLY A 111 14.36 -4.58 -18.25
C GLY A 111 13.92 -6.04 -18.06
N ILE A 112 14.77 -6.98 -18.43
CA ILE A 112 14.49 -8.43 -18.33
C ILE A 112 14.20 -8.83 -16.86
N LYS A 113 14.98 -8.32 -15.90
CA LYS A 113 14.81 -8.62 -14.48
C LYS A 113 13.45 -8.17 -13.94
N GLN A 114 13.02 -6.95 -14.28
CA GLN A 114 11.74 -6.39 -13.84
C GLN A 114 10.56 -7.11 -14.50
N ARG A 115 10.67 -7.47 -15.79
CA ARG A 115 9.67 -8.32 -16.45
C ARG A 115 9.51 -9.68 -15.77
N ALA A 116 10.61 -10.33 -15.40
CA ALA A 116 10.56 -11.59 -14.67
C ALA A 116 9.89 -11.45 -13.29
N ARG A 117 10.13 -10.34 -12.58
CA ARG A 117 9.42 -10.02 -11.33
C ARG A 117 7.91 -9.85 -11.58
N LEU A 118 7.54 -9.06 -12.57
CA LEU A 118 6.14 -8.83 -12.92
C LEU A 118 5.42 -10.13 -13.30
N GLN A 119 6.05 -11.02 -14.05
CA GLN A 119 5.45 -12.30 -14.42
C GLN A 119 5.12 -13.14 -13.17
N LYS A 120 6.06 -13.26 -12.22
CA LYS A 120 5.82 -13.98 -10.96
C LYS A 120 4.64 -13.41 -10.16
N ILE A 121 4.48 -12.09 -10.17
CA ILE A 121 3.36 -11.40 -9.52
C ILE A 121 2.03 -11.78 -10.20
N LEU A 122 2.00 -11.79 -11.53
CA LEU A 122 0.82 -12.16 -12.31
C LEU A 122 0.44 -13.63 -12.07
N ASP A 123 1.42 -14.53 -12.07
CA ASP A 123 1.21 -15.97 -11.83
C ASP A 123 0.64 -16.22 -10.42
N ALA A 124 1.24 -15.60 -9.40
CA ALA A 124 0.74 -15.69 -8.02
C ALA A 124 -0.67 -15.10 -7.88
N TYR A 125 -0.96 -14.00 -8.58
CA TYR A 125 -2.29 -13.40 -8.57
C TYR A 125 -3.33 -14.27 -9.28
N ALA A 126 -2.98 -14.91 -10.40
CA ALA A 126 -3.85 -15.84 -11.11
C ALA A 126 -4.19 -17.06 -10.24
N ALA A 127 -3.20 -17.64 -9.55
CA ALA A 127 -3.42 -18.74 -8.60
C ALA A 127 -4.37 -18.32 -7.46
N TYR A 128 -4.15 -17.14 -6.86
CA TYR A 128 -5.05 -16.61 -5.83
C TYR A 128 -6.49 -16.41 -6.33
N ARG A 129 -6.68 -15.99 -7.58
CA ARG A 129 -8.01 -15.84 -8.18
C ARG A 129 -8.70 -17.18 -8.37
N ALA A 130 -7.97 -18.19 -8.86
CA ALA A 130 -8.49 -19.55 -9.02
C ALA A 130 -9.00 -20.15 -7.71
N THR A 131 -8.34 -19.88 -6.58
CA THR A 131 -8.78 -20.35 -5.25
C THR A 131 -10.01 -19.65 -4.67
N ARG A 132 -10.49 -18.57 -5.30
CA ARG A 132 -11.64 -17.78 -4.82
C ARG A 132 -12.88 -17.90 -5.69
N ASP A 133 -12.69 -18.30 -6.94
CA ASP A 133 -13.75 -18.47 -7.92
C ASP A 133 -14.14 -19.97 -8.07
N GLY A 134 -13.55 -20.87 -7.28
CA GLY A 134 -13.89 -22.29 -7.16
C GLY A 134 -14.31 -22.65 -5.73
#